data_AF-A0A959IPB7-F1
#
_entry.id   AF-A0A959IPB7-F1
#
_cell.length_a   1.000
_cell.length_b   1.000
_cell.length_c   1.000
_cell.angle_alpha   90.00
_cell.angle_beta   90.00
_cell.angle_gamma   90.00
#
_symmetry.space_group_name_H-M   'P 1'
#
loop_
_entity.id
_entity.type
_entity.pdbx_description
1 polymer ?
#
loop_
_entity_poly.entity_id
_entity_poly.type
_entity_poly.pdbx_seq_one_letter_code
_entity_poly.pdbx_strand_id
1 'polypeptide(L)'
;MKNQYPLLLLLLISSLAYAQSDSLRDYRWQIGFASNPTNLDFGGTDFNFHENPVALTYQYRDLNFQLTNASICDVNGELLFYSNGIQICNQFGDTITNGNG
;
A
#
# COMPACT_ATOMS: atom_id res chain seq x y z
N MET A 1 33.46 2.03 -33.45
CA MET A 1 32.34 1.37 -32.74
C MET A 1 32.34 1.89 -31.32
N LYS A 2 31.36 2.72 -30.94
CA LYS A 2 31.32 3.38 -29.62
C LYS A 2 31.02 2.33 -28.53
N ASN A 3 31.75 2.39 -27.42
CA ASN A 3 31.66 1.48 -26.26
C ASN A 3 30.20 1.25 -25.84
N GLN A 4 29.66 0.07 -26.14
CA GLN A 4 28.30 -0.35 -25.74
C GLN A 4 28.27 -1.04 -24.36
N TYR A 5 29.44 -1.30 -23.78
CA TYR A 5 29.61 -1.88 -22.45
C TYR A 5 28.88 -1.12 -21.31
N PRO A 6 28.84 0.23 -21.28
CA PRO A 6 28.16 0.94 -20.19
C PRO A 6 26.65 0.68 -20.16
N LEU A 7 26.03 0.59 -21.34
CA LEU A 7 24.59 0.33 -21.47
C LEU A 7 24.24 -1.09 -21.03
N LEU A 8 25.08 -2.06 -21.41
CA LEU A 8 24.92 -3.46 -21.00
C LEU A 8 25.08 -3.62 -19.48
N LEU A 9 26.05 -2.91 -18.89
CA LEU A 9 26.27 -2.91 -17.44
C LEU A 9 25.06 -2.30 -16.69
N LEU A 10 24.49 -1.21 -17.20
CA LEU A 10 23.30 -0.58 -16.63
C LEU A 10 22.09 -1.52 -16.65
N LEU A 11 21.88 -2.26 -17.74
CA LEU A 11 20.80 -3.23 -17.88
C LEU A 11 20.95 -4.40 -16.88
N LEU A 12 22.16 -4.91 -16.68
CA LEU A 12 22.44 -5.99 -15.72
C LEU A 12 22.21 -5.55 -14.26
N ILE A 13 22.52 -4.30 -13.92
CA ILE A 13 22.27 -3.74 -12.58
C ILE A 13 20.77 -3.56 -12.35
N SER A 14 19.99 -3.21 -13.39
CA SER A 14 18.54 -3.05 -13.27
C SER A 14 17.80 -4.36 -12.98
N SER A 15 18.31 -5.52 -13.44
CA SER A 15 17.74 -6.83 -13.07
C SER A 15 17.98 -7.23 -11.61
N LEU A 16 18.87 -6.54 -10.90
CA LEU A 16 19.11 -6.72 -9.45
C LEU A 16 18.31 -5.72 -8.61
N ALA A 17 17.66 -4.74 -9.23
CA ALA A 17 16.82 -3.77 -8.55
C ALA A 17 15.48 -4.41 -8.18
N TYR A 18 15.48 -5.17 -7.09
CA TYR A 18 14.28 -5.67 -6.45
C TYR A 18 13.61 -4.55 -5.64
N ALA A 19 13.02 -3.56 -6.33
CA ALA A 19 12.15 -2.62 -5.63
C ALA A 19 10.91 -3.33 -5.05
N GLN A 20 10.55 -4.50 -5.61
CA GLN A 20 9.36 -5.28 -5.27
C GLN A 20 9.63 -6.78 -5.53
N SER A 21 10.72 -7.37 -5.02
CA SER A 21 11.00 -8.83 -5.25
C SER A 21 9.86 -9.73 -4.78
N ASP A 22 9.08 -9.23 -3.84
CA ASP A 22 8.01 -9.94 -3.20
C ASP A 22 6.68 -9.37 -3.72
N SER A 23 6.01 -10.16 -4.56
CA SER A 23 4.68 -9.82 -5.12
C SER A 23 3.65 -9.56 -4.03
N LEU A 24 3.98 -9.94 -2.80
CA LEU A 24 3.14 -9.82 -1.64
C LEU A 24 3.31 -8.51 -0.84
N ARG A 25 3.99 -7.49 -1.37
CA ARG A 25 4.20 -6.24 -0.61
C ARG A 25 3.16 -5.14 -0.86
N ASP A 26 2.41 -5.23 -1.95
CA ASP A 26 1.54 -4.16 -2.47
C ASP A 26 0.19 -4.70 -3.03
N TYR A 27 -0.43 -5.69 -2.38
CA TYR A 27 -1.76 -6.20 -2.79
C TYR A 27 -2.93 -5.70 -1.92
N ARG A 28 -2.67 -5.00 -0.80
CA ARG A 28 -3.73 -4.47 0.07
C ARG A 28 -3.78 -2.96 -0.02
N TRP A 29 -4.87 -2.41 -0.52
CA TRP A 29 -5.04 -0.98 -0.71
C TRP A 29 -6.22 -0.48 0.14
N GLN A 30 -5.95 0.43 1.07
CA GLN A 30 -6.97 1.11 1.88
C GLN A 30 -7.39 2.37 1.13
N ILE A 31 -8.66 2.54 0.78
CA ILE A 31 -9.11 3.66 -0.04
C ILE A 31 -10.40 4.30 0.48
N GLY A 32 -10.78 5.43 -0.13
CA GLY A 32 -12.07 6.08 0.10
C GLY A 32 -12.09 7.03 1.28
N PHE A 33 -13.31 7.32 1.75
CA PHE A 33 -13.54 8.24 2.87
C PHE A 33 -13.47 7.53 4.23
N ALA A 34 -13.34 8.35 5.28
CA ALA A 34 -13.51 7.91 6.65
C ALA A 34 -14.88 7.26 6.84
N SER A 35 -14.91 6.23 7.68
CA SER A 35 -16.10 5.47 7.99
C SER A 35 -17.15 6.32 8.70
N ASN A 36 -18.41 6.11 8.38
CA ASN A 36 -19.51 6.72 9.13
C ASN A 36 -19.90 5.81 10.30
N PRO A 37 -19.95 6.31 11.55
CA PRO A 37 -20.28 5.50 12.73
C PRO A 37 -21.72 4.98 12.75
N THR A 38 -22.60 5.53 11.91
CA THR A 38 -24.02 5.16 11.81
C THR A 38 -24.40 4.53 10.47
N ASN A 39 -23.50 4.57 9.47
CA ASN A 39 -23.71 3.98 8.15
C ASN A 39 -22.48 3.14 7.78
N LEU A 40 -22.58 1.82 8.01
CA LEU A 40 -21.50 0.86 7.75
C LEU A 40 -21.24 0.65 6.25
N ASP A 41 -22.12 1.12 5.36
CA ASP A 41 -21.95 1.04 3.91
C ASP A 41 -21.15 2.24 3.36
N PHE A 42 -20.70 3.17 4.22
CA PHE A 42 -19.95 4.35 3.82
C PHE A 42 -18.50 4.33 4.32
N GLY A 43 -17.57 4.49 3.38
CA GLY A 43 -16.14 4.64 3.66
C GLY A 43 -15.43 3.35 4.07
N GLY A 44 -14.17 3.47 4.46
CA GLY A 44 -13.40 2.35 5.03
C GLY A 44 -13.26 1.13 4.13
N THR A 45 -12.99 1.35 2.84
CA THR A 45 -12.92 0.26 1.85
C THR A 45 -11.49 -0.26 1.71
N ASP A 46 -11.32 -1.56 1.94
CA ASP A 46 -10.06 -2.27 1.73
C ASP A 46 -10.18 -3.16 0.49
N PHE A 47 -9.23 -3.03 -0.44
CA PHE A 47 -9.05 -3.90 -1.58
C PHE A 47 -7.98 -4.93 -1.26
N ASN A 48 -8.26 -6.21 -1.50
CA ASN A 48 -7.29 -7.28 -1.42
C ASN A 48 -7.15 -7.96 -2.79
N PHE A 49 -6.05 -7.64 -3.48
CA PHE A 49 -5.67 -8.18 -4.79
C PHE A 49 -5.02 -9.56 -4.72
N HIS A 50 -4.81 -10.11 -3.51
CA HIS A 50 -4.36 -11.50 -3.36
C HIS A 50 -5.46 -12.51 -3.76
N GLU A 51 -6.72 -12.12 -3.57
CA GLU A 51 -7.89 -12.92 -3.92
C GLU A 51 -8.28 -12.73 -5.39
N ASN A 52 -8.83 -13.79 -6.00
CA ASN A 52 -9.39 -13.73 -7.35
C ASN A 52 -10.80 -14.36 -7.36
N PRO A 53 -11.88 -13.56 -7.53
CA PRO A 53 -11.89 -12.12 -7.82
C PRO A 53 -11.38 -11.26 -6.64
N VAL A 54 -11.01 -10.00 -6.94
CA VAL A 54 -10.53 -9.05 -5.92
C VAL A 54 -11.54 -8.97 -4.76
N ALA A 55 -11.04 -9.14 -3.54
CA ALA A 55 -11.89 -9.05 -2.35
C ALA A 55 -12.00 -7.60 -1.89
N LEU A 56 -13.24 -7.18 -1.61
CA LEU A 56 -13.57 -5.86 -1.06
C LEU A 56 -14.14 -6.06 0.34
N THR A 57 -13.51 -5.45 1.33
CA THR A 57 -13.94 -5.56 2.73
C THR A 57 -14.12 -4.19 3.35
N TYR A 58 -15.10 -4.07 4.23
CA TYR A 58 -15.25 -2.91 5.09
C TYR A 58 -14.32 -3.05 6.30
N GLN A 59 -13.53 -2.01 6.56
CA GLN A 59 -12.78 -1.82 7.79
C GLN A 59 -13.14 -0.44 8.34
N TYR A 60 -13.58 -0.37 9.59
CA TYR A 60 -13.82 0.92 10.22
C TYR A 60 -12.51 1.71 10.32
N ARG A 61 -12.45 2.93 9.78
CA ARG A 61 -11.29 3.83 9.87
C ARG A 61 -11.72 5.29 9.91
N ASP A 62 -11.11 6.09 10.77
CA ASP A 62 -11.27 7.55 10.77
C ASP A 62 -10.18 8.22 9.92
N LEU A 63 -10.09 7.82 8.65
CA LEU A 63 -9.09 8.32 7.71
C LEU A 63 -9.67 8.51 6.31
N ASN A 64 -9.44 9.69 5.74
CA ASN A 64 -9.78 9.98 4.36
C ASN A 64 -8.55 9.80 3.46
N PHE A 65 -8.72 9.06 2.37
CA PHE A 65 -7.76 9.00 1.27
C PHE A 65 -8.22 9.93 0.14
N GLN A 66 -7.30 10.73 -0.38
CA GLN A 66 -7.54 11.60 -1.53
C GLN A 66 -6.52 11.28 -2.63
N LEU A 67 -5.66 12.23 -3.00
CA LEU A 67 -4.63 12.03 -4.02
C LEU A 67 -3.53 11.07 -3.57
N THR A 68 -3.28 11.02 -2.27
CA THR A 68 -2.17 10.30 -1.66
C THR A 68 -2.65 9.04 -0.97
N ASN A 69 -2.03 7.93 -1.35
CA ASN A 69 -2.25 6.61 -0.79
C ASN A 69 -0.95 5.81 -0.90
N ALA A 70 -0.48 5.28 0.22
CA ALA A 70 0.61 4.33 0.25
C ALA A 70 0.33 3.28 1.33
N SER A 71 0.61 2.03 1.05
CA SER A 71 0.55 0.94 2.01
C SER A 71 1.77 0.04 1.85
N ILE A 72 2.05 -0.77 2.87
CA ILE A 72 3.06 -1.80 2.82
C ILE A 72 2.60 -3.01 3.61
N CYS A 73 2.82 -4.19 3.05
CA CYS A 73 2.53 -5.46 3.70
C CYS A 73 3.81 -6.22 4.09
N ASP A 74 3.67 -7.25 4.92
CA ASP A 74 4.73 -8.19 5.26
C ASP A 74 5.01 -9.19 4.11
N VAL A 75 5.87 -10.19 4.33
CA VAL A 75 6.18 -11.21 3.30
C VAL A 75 5.02 -12.14 2.98
N ASN A 76 4.00 -12.19 3.83
CA ASN A 76 2.98 -13.23 3.79
C ASN A 76 1.67 -12.77 3.13
N GLY A 77 1.33 -11.50 3.20
CA GLY A 77 -0.09 -11.18 3.03
C GLY A 77 -0.60 -10.02 3.86
N GLU A 78 0.13 -9.64 4.90
CA GLU A 78 -0.48 -8.92 6.00
C GLU A 78 -0.08 -7.46 5.99
N LEU A 79 -1.09 -6.58 6.00
CA LEU A 79 -0.89 -5.15 6.06
C LEU A 79 -0.04 -4.79 7.28
N LEU A 80 1.00 -3.99 7.11
CA LEU A 80 1.80 -3.48 8.22
C LEU A 80 1.41 -2.05 8.53
N PHE A 81 1.50 -1.20 7.51
CA PHE A 81 1.22 0.23 7.61
C PHE A 81 0.57 0.76 6.35
N TYR A 82 -0.13 1.88 6.51
CA TYR A 82 -0.65 2.66 5.39
C TYR A 82 -0.72 4.14 5.74
N SER A 83 -0.84 4.98 4.71
CA SER A 83 -0.86 6.42 4.85
C SER A 83 -1.72 7.08 3.78
N ASN A 84 -2.42 8.15 4.20
CA ASN A 84 -3.05 9.09 3.28
C ASN A 84 -2.15 10.28 2.95
N GLY A 85 -0.85 10.23 3.26
CA GLY A 85 0.10 11.33 3.10
C GLY A 85 0.10 12.40 4.20
N ILE A 86 -0.82 12.31 5.18
CA ILE A 86 -0.86 13.19 6.37
C ILE A 86 -0.48 12.40 7.63
N GLN A 87 -0.96 11.16 7.74
CA GLN A 87 -0.65 10.29 8.86
C GLN A 87 -0.33 8.86 8.42
N ILE A 88 0.49 8.18 9.21
CA ILE A 88 0.85 6.76 9.05
C ILE A 88 0.11 5.97 10.11
N CYS A 89 -0.71 5.03 9.67
CA CYS A 89 -1.49 4.14 10.52
C CYS A 89 -0.93 2.73 10.48
N ASN A 90 -1.05 1.99 11.58
CA ASN A 90 -0.84 0.55 11.64
C ASN A 90 -2.02 -0.20 11.00
N GLN A 91 -1.90 -1.53 10.87
CA GLN A 91 -2.95 -2.39 10.33
C GLN A 91 -4.33 -2.29 11.03
N PHE A 92 -4.37 -1.86 12.29
CA PHE A 92 -5.58 -1.78 13.10
C PHE A 92 -6.36 -0.47 12.92
N GLY A 93 -5.78 0.54 12.27
CA GLY A 93 -6.41 1.85 12.15
C GLY A 93 -5.69 2.96 12.89
N ASP A 94 -4.81 2.61 13.83
CA ASP A 94 -4.24 3.58 14.76
C ASP A 94 -3.03 4.28 14.15
N THR A 95 -2.97 5.60 14.31
CA THR A 95 -1.78 6.38 13.97
C THR A 95 -0.61 5.94 14.85
N ILE A 96 0.52 5.58 14.23
CA ILE A 96 1.70 5.14 14.95
C ILE A 96 2.37 6.30 15.70
N THR A 97 3.22 5.99 16.66
CA THR A 97 4.02 7.00 17.36
C THR A 97 4.85 7.80 16.35
N ASN A 98 4.74 9.13 16.39
CA ASN A 98 5.33 10.06 15.42
C ASN A 98 4.89 9.83 13.96
N GLY A 99 3.73 9.19 13.76
CA GLY A 99 3.14 8.94 12.45
C GLY A 99 2.30 10.11 11.92
N ASN A 100 2.11 11.17 12.69
CA ASN A 100 1.38 12.37 12.29
C ASN A 100 2.31 13.41 11.65
N GLY A 101 1.83 14.05 10.58
CA GLY A 101 2.44 15.23 9.96
C GLY A 101 2.03 16.55 10.58
#